data_AF-A0A1X1G0R4-F1
#
_entry.id   AF-A0A1X1G0R4-F1
#
_cell.length_a   1.000
_cell.length_b   1.000
_cell.length_c   1.000
_cell.angle_alpha   90.00
_cell.angle_beta   90.00
_cell.angle_gamma   90.00
#
_symmetry.space_group_name_H-M   'P 1'
#
loop_
_entity.id
_entity.type
_entity.pdbx_description
1 polymer ?
#
loop_
_entity_poly.entity_id
_entity_poly.type
_entity_poly.pdbx_seq_one_letter_code
_entity_poly.pdbx_strand_id
1 'polypeptide(L)' 'METGICRRCGCKWNTACVDEMYGSCWWVDKNRTLCSHCFYGFNNESCQTKVYYRPGCYQKNC' A
#
# COMPACT_ATOMS: atom_id res chain seq x y z
N MET A 1 5.46 -2.20 20.48
CA MET A 1 5.00 -1.88 19.11
C MET A 1 5.88 -2.66 18.15
N GLU A 2 5.32 -3.48 17.28
CA GLU A 2 6.10 -4.18 16.25
C GLU A 2 6.59 -3.16 15.22
N THR A 3 7.90 -3.14 14.96
CA THR A 3 8.52 -2.25 13.96
C THR A 3 8.75 -3.02 12.67
N GLY A 4 8.75 -2.33 11.53
CA GLY A 4 8.90 -2.98 10.21
C GLY A 4 7.58 -3.51 9.64
N ILE A 5 6.44 -3.00 10.13
CA ILE A 5 5.10 -3.29 9.61
C ILE A 5 4.38 -1.94 9.41
N CYS A 6 3.86 -1.71 8.21
CA CYS A 6 3.08 -0.51 7.94
C CYS A 6 1.74 -0.59 8.68
N ARG A 7 1.44 0.39 9.54
CA ARG A 7 0.22 0.40 10.35
C ARG A 7 -1.07 0.60 9.53
N ARG A 8 -0.98 0.95 8.25
CA ARG A 8 -2.13 1.24 7.38
C ARG A 8 -2.47 0.09 6.44
N CYS A 9 -1.49 -0.47 5.74
CA CYS A 9 -1.69 -1.59 4.81
C CYS A 9 -1.10 -2.92 5.29
N GLY A 10 -0.29 -2.94 6.36
CA GLY A 10 0.35 -4.14 6.89
C GLY A 10 1.57 -4.64 6.12
N CYS A 11 2.04 -3.91 5.10
CA CYS A 11 3.21 -4.32 4.32
C CYS A 11 4.47 -4.37 5.19
N LYS A 12 5.39 -5.28 4.85
CA LYS A 12 6.71 -5.43 5.46
C LYS A 12 7.78 -5.22 4.40
N TRP A 13 9.06 -5.28 4.77
CA TRP A 13 10.15 -5.20 3.80
C TRP A 13 10.10 -6.29 2.72
N ASN A 14 9.76 -7.53 3.11
CA ASN A 14 9.64 -8.67 2.20
C ASN A 14 8.29 -8.77 1.48
N THR A 15 7.28 -8.05 1.98
CA THR A 15 5.92 -7.97 1.40
C THR A 15 5.60 -6.51 1.11
N ALA A 16 6.57 -5.78 0.55
CA ALA A 16 6.41 -4.39 0.19
C ALA A 16 5.30 -4.27 -0.85
N CYS A 17 4.51 -3.21 -0.75
CA CYS A 17 3.56 -2.89 -1.79
C CYS A 17 4.31 -2.52 -3.05
N VAL A 18 3.74 -2.86 -4.20
CA VAL A 18 4.33 -2.56 -5.50
C VAL A 18 3.32 -1.76 -6.28
N ASP A 19 3.80 -0.72 -6.93
CA ASP A 19 3.05 0.07 -7.89
C ASP A 19 3.75 -0.07 -9.25
N GLU A 20 2.99 -0.18 -10.34
CA GLU A 20 3.57 -0.38 -11.68
C GLU A 20 4.40 0.82 -12.15
N MET A 21 4.06 2.03 -11.68
CA MET A 21 4.70 3.28 -12.07
C MET A 21 5.84 3.67 -11.11
N TYR A 22 5.71 3.37 -9.82
CA TYR A 22 6.67 3.81 -8.79
C TYR A 22 7.50 2.67 -8.17
N GLY A 23 7.19 1.42 -8.48
CA GLY A 23 7.87 0.24 -7.95
C GLY A 23 7.51 -0.07 -6.49
N SER A 24 8.45 -0.62 -5.73
CA SER A 24 8.21 -1.06 -4.35
C SER A 24 8.17 0.10 -3.36
N CYS A 25 7.24 0.05 -2.41
CA CYS A 25 7.15 1.03 -1.33
C CYS A 25 8.34 0.93 -0.36
N TRP A 26 8.70 2.05 0.26
CA TRP A 26 9.76 2.14 1.27
C TRP A 26 9.23 2.72 2.59
N TRP A 27 9.99 2.62 3.67
CA TRP A 27 9.65 3.23 4.96
C TRP A 27 9.87 4.74 4.93
N VAL A 28 8.85 5.53 5.25
CA VAL A 28 8.97 7.01 5.29
C VAL A 28 9.51 7.47 6.64
N ASP A 29 9.17 6.74 7.71
CA ASP A 29 9.60 7.04 9.06
C ASP A 29 10.73 6.12 9.53
N LYS A 30 11.61 6.64 10.40
CA LYS A 30 12.69 5.87 11.02
C LYS A 30 12.18 4.71 11.88
N ASN A 31 10.95 4.79 12.39
CA ASN A 31 10.34 3.73 13.19
C ASN A 31 9.82 2.58 12.32
N ARG A 32 9.84 2.72 10.99
CA ARG A 32 9.36 1.72 10.02
C ARG A 32 7.92 1.30 10.32
N THR A 33 7.07 2.30 10.54
CA THR A 33 5.64 2.12 10.88
C THR A 33 4.70 2.59 9.79
N LEU A 34 5.21 3.26 8.75
CA LEU A 34 4.45 3.79 7.63
C LEU A 34 5.24 3.68 6.32
N CYS A 35 4.61 3.12 5.29
CA CYS A 35 5.20 3.03 3.95
C CYS A 35 4.89 4.25 3.07
N SER A 36 5.72 4.49 2.06
CA SER A 36 5.62 5.62 1.13
C SER A 36 4.28 5.65 0.39
N HIS A 37 3.76 4.51 -0.05
CA HIS A 37 2.48 4.46 -0.75
C HIS A 37 1.31 4.87 0.15
N CYS A 38 1.34 4.48 1.43
CA CYS A 38 0.33 4.89 2.42
C CYS A 38 0.46 6.35 2.86
N PHE A 39 1.68 6.89 2.82
CA PHE A 39 1.96 8.27 3.17
C PHE A 39 1.54 9.23 2.05
N TYR A 40 1.94 8.93 0.80
CA TYR A 40 1.59 9.74 -0.37
C TYR A 40 0.17 9.47 -0.89
N GLY A 41 -0.48 8.39 -0.45
CA GLY A 41 -1.87 8.11 -0.78
C GLY A 41 -2.07 7.39 -2.11
N PHE A 42 -1.04 6.75 -2.67
CA PHE A 42 -1.13 5.93 -3.89
C PHE A 42 -2.08 4.72 -3.74
N ASN A 43 -2.44 4.37 -2.50
CA ASN A 43 -3.41 3.31 -2.21
C ASN A 43 -4.88 3.74 -2.26
N ASN A 44 -5.15 5.03 -2.47
CA ASN A 44 -6.53 5.54 -2.42
C ASN A 44 -7.25 5.49 -3.78
N GLU A 45 -6.62 4.96 -4.83
CA GLU A 45 -7.20 4.98 -6.19
C GLU A 45 -7.94 3.70 -6.59
N SER A 46 -8.15 2.75 -5.68
CA SER A 46 -9.04 1.61 -5.93
C SER A 46 -10.26 1.62 -5.02
N CYS A 47 -11.16 2.61 -5.19
CA CYS A 47 -12.59 2.50 -4.84
C CYS A 47 -13.49 3.70 -5.24
N GLN A 48 -12.99 4.79 -5.83
CA GLN A 48 -13.88 5.88 -6.31
C GLN A 48 -14.32 5.64 -7.76
N THR A 49 -15.36 4.82 -7.89
CA THR A 49 -16.46 4.94 -8.87
C THR A 49 -16.12 5.26 -10.34
N LYS A 50 -16.04 4.22 -11.16
CA LYS A 50 -16.67 4.19 -12.50
C LYS A 50 -17.47 2.88 -12.70
N VAL A 51 -18.60 2.81 -12.00
CA VAL A 51 -19.93 2.25 -12.39
C VAL A 51 -20.08 0.83 -12.99
N TYR A 52 -19.07 0.06 -13.41
CA TYR A 52 -19.34 -1.27 -13.99
C TYR A 52 -18.71 -2.43 -13.19
N TYR A 53 -19.60 -3.26 -12.63
CA TYR A 53 -19.33 -4.48 -11.88
C TYR A 53 -18.36 -5.42 -12.61
N ARG A 54 -17.26 -5.81 -11.96
CA ARG A 54 -16.58 -7.10 -12.20
C ARG A 54 -16.12 -7.65 -10.84
N PRO A 55 -16.60 -8.82 -10.40
CA PRO A 55 -16.15 -9.42 -9.15
C PRO A 55 -14.73 -9.95 -9.37
N GLY A 56 -13.72 -9.29 -8.80
CA GLY A 56 -12.35 -9.81 -8.91
C GLY A 56 -11.18 -8.84 -8.74
N CYS A 57 -11.29 -7.74 -8.00
CA CYS A 57 -10.07 -7.03 -7.59
C CYS A 57 -9.47 -7.77 -6.39
N TYR A 58 -8.53 -8.68 -6.66
CA TYR A 58 -7.72 -9.33 -5.63
C TYR A 58 -7.06 -8.22 -4.80
N GLN A 59 -7.46 -8.15 -3.53
CA GLN A 59 -6.82 -7.28 -2.54
C GLN A 59 -5.30 -7.48 -2.60
N LYS A 60 -4.57 -6.39 -2.32
CA LYS A 60 -3.11 -6.26 -2.12
C LYS A 60 -2.30 -5.91 -3.39
N ASN A 61 -2.21 -4.61 -3.70
CA ASN A 61 -0.98 -4.01 -4.22
C ASN A 61 -0.60 -2.81 -3.33
N CYS A 62 -0.62 -3.09 -2.01
CA CYS A 62 -1.07 -2.26 -0.86
C CYS A 62 -2.61 -2.17 -0.72
#